data_AF-A0A0F9PZQ7-F1
#
_entry.id   AF-A0A0F9PZQ7-F1
#
_cell.length_a   1.000
_cell.length_b   1.000
_cell.length_c   1.000
_cell.angle_alpha   90.00
_cell.angle_beta   90.00
_cell.angle_gamma   90.00
#
_symmetry.space_group_name_H-M   'P 1'
#
loop_
_entity.id
_entity.type
_entity.pdbx_description
1 polymer ?
#
loop_
_entity_poly.entity_id
_entity_poly.type
_entity_poly.pdbx_seq_one_letter_code
_entity_poly.pdbx_strand_id
1 'polypeptide(L)'
;MAEDEKAQAENAEAEDERDTKIQALEAQLASAVTEAKGHQKRAEKNKAESTRLESLESRIETLTSMTAEVLDKETDYSEDKRRKSDVYLDRLKGEDEQRRLRVGQNLDRRLKDVGLVMQESDETQRAWNKWLTGDVDGCSEEVDRIIEGKKAEASKSKETEKSDVEKQVEERVRQKMQEKGLLDTDTGGPQGAGGKVFTTKEIDKMGIKEYREKFPGGYGDVLKAIQEGRIKE
;
A
#
# COMPACT_ATOMS: atom_id res chain seq x y z
N MET A 1 -50.94 -6.93 27.02
CA MET A 1 -50.80 -7.67 25.73
C MET A 1 -50.58 -6.71 24.57
N ALA A 2 -51.56 -5.93 24.10
CA ALA A 2 -51.37 -5.04 22.94
C ALA A 2 -50.54 -3.75 23.22
N GLU A 3 -50.52 -3.26 24.47
CA GLU A 3 -49.71 -2.09 24.85
C GLU A 3 -48.24 -2.45 25.13
N ASP A 4 -47.97 -3.67 25.61
CA ASP A 4 -46.60 -4.15 25.88
C ASP A 4 -45.82 -4.43 24.58
N GLU A 5 -46.49 -4.95 23.54
CA GLU A 5 -45.87 -5.17 22.22
C GLU A 5 -45.51 -3.85 21.50
N LYS A 6 -46.31 -2.80 21.70
CA LYS A 6 -46.01 -1.46 21.17
C LYS A 6 -44.81 -0.83 21.87
N ALA A 7 -44.73 -0.94 23.20
CA ALA A 7 -43.62 -0.41 23.98
C ALA A 7 -42.29 -1.14 23.69
N GLN A 8 -42.34 -2.45 23.39
CA GLN A 8 -41.15 -3.21 22.97
C GLN A 8 -40.69 -2.83 21.56
N ALA A 9 -41.60 -2.57 20.63
CA ALA A 9 -41.26 -2.11 19.27
C ALA A 9 -40.63 -0.70 19.28
N GLU A 10 -41.17 0.23 20.08
CA GLU A 10 -40.61 1.59 20.20
C GLU A 10 -39.21 1.60 20.86
N ASN A 11 -38.97 0.70 21.83
CA ASN A 11 -37.63 0.56 22.42
C ASN A 11 -36.62 -0.06 21.43
N ALA A 12 -37.04 -1.01 20.59
CA ALA A 12 -36.18 -1.60 19.57
C ALA A 12 -35.80 -0.58 18.47
N GLU A 13 -36.75 0.23 18.00
CA GLU A 13 -36.46 1.32 17.06
C GLU A 13 -35.52 2.38 17.67
N ALA A 14 -35.67 2.69 18.96
CA ALA A 14 -34.80 3.63 19.66
C ALA A 14 -33.37 3.08 19.86
N GLU A 15 -33.22 1.76 20.05
CA GLU A 15 -31.91 1.09 20.11
C GLU A 15 -31.23 1.07 18.73
N ASP A 16 -31.95 0.71 17.66
CA ASP A 16 -31.42 0.72 16.29
C ASP A 16 -31.00 2.13 15.82
N GLU A 17 -31.78 3.16 16.16
CA GLU A 17 -31.39 4.55 15.91
C GLU A 17 -30.14 4.97 16.70
N ARG A 18 -29.95 4.41 17.89
CA ARG A 18 -28.76 4.67 18.71
C ARG A 18 -27.54 4.01 18.09
N ASP A 19 -27.66 2.76 17.68
CA ASP A 19 -26.56 1.99 17.13
C ASP A 19 -26.11 2.53 15.76
N THR A 20 -27.06 2.96 14.93
CA THR A 20 -26.75 3.65 13.67
C THR A 20 -26.06 4.99 13.89
N LYS A 21 -26.49 5.78 14.89
CA LYS A 21 -25.80 7.03 15.27
C LYS A 21 -24.40 6.77 15.83
N ILE A 22 -24.22 5.71 16.62
CA ILE A 22 -22.91 5.30 17.16
C ILE A 22 -21.97 4.90 16.03
N GLN A 23 -22.42 4.06 15.08
CA GLN A 23 -21.62 3.66 13.92
C GLN A 23 -21.23 4.86 13.04
N ALA A 24 -22.15 5.82 12.84
CA ALA A 24 -21.87 7.05 12.10
C ALA A 24 -20.82 7.91 12.80
N LEU A 25 -20.88 8.03 14.13
CA LEU A 25 -19.90 8.75 14.93
C LEU A 25 -18.54 8.05 14.95
N GLU A 26 -18.51 6.72 15.03
CA GLU A 26 -17.28 5.92 14.93
C GLU A 26 -16.61 6.07 13.57
N ALA A 27 -17.38 6.09 12.48
CA ALA A 27 -16.87 6.33 11.13
C ALA A 27 -16.29 7.75 10.98
N GLN A 28 -16.96 8.76 11.53
CA GLN A 28 -16.46 10.14 11.55
C GLN A 28 -15.18 10.27 12.38
N LEU A 29 -15.12 9.60 13.53
CA LEU A 29 -13.93 9.57 14.39
C LEU A 29 -12.75 8.89 13.68
N ALA A 30 -13.00 7.76 13.01
CA ALA A 30 -11.99 7.07 12.22
C ALA A 30 -11.45 7.95 11.09
N SER A 31 -12.33 8.64 10.37
CA SER A 31 -11.96 9.60 9.31
C SER A 31 -11.10 10.74 9.86
N ALA A 32 -11.52 11.37 10.96
CA ALA A 32 -10.79 12.46 11.60
C ALA A 32 -9.41 11.99 12.10
N VAL A 33 -9.30 10.77 12.64
CA VAL A 33 -8.02 10.18 13.06
C VAL A 33 -7.09 9.94 11.86
N THR A 34 -7.61 9.47 10.72
CA THR A 34 -6.80 9.31 9.51
C THR A 34 -6.32 10.65 8.94
N GLU A 35 -7.18 11.68 8.93
CA GLU A 35 -6.79 13.03 8.52
C GLU A 35 -5.74 13.62 9.46
N ALA A 36 -5.94 13.51 10.77
CA ALA A 36 -4.99 13.98 11.77
C ALA A 36 -3.61 13.29 11.64
N LYS A 37 -3.57 11.97 11.44
CA LYS A 37 -2.33 11.23 11.14
C LYS A 37 -1.68 11.71 9.83
N GLY A 38 -2.48 12.01 8.81
CA GLY A 38 -2.01 12.58 7.55
C GLY A 38 -1.41 13.98 7.72
N HIS A 39 -2.01 14.83 8.56
CA HIS A 39 -1.45 16.14 8.91
C HIS A 39 -0.17 16.02 9.74
N GLN A 40 -0.13 15.10 10.71
CA GLN A 40 1.08 14.85 11.50
C GLN A 40 2.25 14.41 10.63
N LYS A 41 2.03 13.47 9.70
CA LYS A 41 3.07 13.00 8.77
C LYS A 41 3.58 14.12 7.85
N ARG A 42 2.70 15.01 7.40
CA ARG A 42 3.08 16.20 6.62
C ARG A 42 3.88 17.20 7.46
N ALA A 43 3.49 17.43 8.71
CA ALA A 43 4.22 18.32 9.62
C ALA A 43 5.63 17.80 9.95
N GLU A 44 5.78 16.49 10.19
CA GLU A 44 7.08 15.86 10.42
C GLU A 44 7.99 15.95 9.18
N LYS A 45 7.43 15.74 7.98
CA LYS A 45 8.17 15.92 6.72
C LYS A 45 8.64 17.38 6.56
N ASN A 46 7.74 18.34 6.77
CA ASN A 46 8.08 19.77 6.68
C ASN A 46 9.14 20.18 7.72
N LYS A 47 9.11 19.60 8.93
CA LYS A 47 10.13 19.87 9.95
C LYS A 47 11.51 19.33 9.55
N ALA A 48 11.57 18.10 9.05
CA ALA A 48 12.81 17.51 8.54
C ALA A 48 13.37 18.31 7.35
N GLU A 49 12.49 18.83 6.50
CA GLU A 49 12.85 19.66 5.35
C GLU A 49 13.34 21.05 5.77
N SER A 50 12.70 21.67 6.78
CA SER A 50 13.17 22.92 7.39
C SER A 50 14.58 22.80 8.00
N THR A 51 14.86 21.72 8.74
CA THR A 51 16.22 21.50 9.28
C THR A 51 17.26 21.29 8.17
N ARG A 52 16.86 20.66 7.06
CA ARG A 52 17.72 20.51 5.88
C ARG A 52 17.97 21.86 5.19
N LEU A 53 16.96 22.71 5.08
CA LEU A 53 17.08 24.06 4.52
C LEU A 53 17.98 24.95 5.37
N GLU A 54 17.84 24.95 6.70
CA GLU A 54 18.73 25.67 7.62
C GLU A 54 20.20 25.21 7.47
N SER A 55 20.42 23.89 7.32
CA SER A 55 21.76 23.35 7.06
C SER A 55 22.33 23.79 5.71
N LEU A 56 21.47 23.91 4.68
CA LEU A 56 21.87 24.40 3.37
C LEU A 56 22.14 25.91 3.40
N GLU A 57 21.34 26.71 4.10
CA GLU A 57 21.57 28.14 4.30
C GLU A 57 22.89 28.40 5.02
N SER A 58 23.17 27.69 6.13
CA SER A 58 24.45 27.80 6.83
C SER A 58 25.65 27.41 5.95
N ARG A 59 25.48 26.40 5.08
CA ARG A 59 26.50 26.01 4.10
C ARG A 59 26.69 27.05 3.01
N ILE A 60 25.61 27.65 2.51
CA ILE A 60 25.64 28.74 1.54
C ILE A 60 26.32 29.95 2.15
N GLU A 61 25.99 30.31 3.39
CA GLU A 61 26.62 31.42 4.11
C GLU A 61 28.12 31.17 4.30
N THR A 62 28.52 29.97 4.75
CA THR A 62 29.93 29.58 4.86
C THR A 62 30.66 29.65 3.51
N LEU A 63 30.05 29.11 2.44
CA LEU A 63 30.62 29.16 1.10
C LEU A 63 30.70 30.60 0.57
N THR A 64 29.70 31.43 0.87
CA THR A 64 29.65 32.84 0.46
C THR A 64 30.72 33.66 1.18
N SER A 65 30.89 33.45 2.50
CA SER A 65 31.97 34.04 3.30
C SER A 65 33.34 33.57 2.83
N MET A 66 33.51 32.28 2.54
CA MET A 66 34.74 31.74 1.96
C MET A 66 35.01 32.32 0.57
N THR A 67 33.99 32.49 -0.29
CA THR A 67 34.19 33.15 -1.59
C THR A 67 34.54 34.62 -1.43
N ALA A 68 33.96 35.36 -0.49
CA ALA A 68 34.30 36.76 -0.26
C ALA A 68 35.75 36.92 0.25
N GLU A 69 36.18 36.09 1.20
CA GLU A 69 37.54 36.14 1.74
C GLU A 69 38.62 35.63 0.75
N VAL A 70 38.27 34.70 -0.14
CA VAL A 70 39.17 34.17 -1.19
C VAL A 70 39.20 35.09 -2.43
N LEU A 71 38.08 35.70 -2.82
CA LEU A 71 38.00 36.64 -3.95
C LEU A 71 38.78 37.94 -3.69
N ASP A 72 38.84 38.42 -2.45
CA ASP A 72 39.62 39.62 -2.10
C ASP A 72 41.14 39.38 -2.04
N LYS A 73 41.59 38.12 -2.08
CA LYS A 73 43.03 37.78 -1.93
C LYS A 73 43.67 37.10 -3.13
N GLU A 74 42.90 36.48 -4.03
CA GLU A 74 43.47 35.78 -5.19
C GLU A 74 43.25 36.56 -6.49
N THR A 75 44.17 37.48 -6.77
CA THR A 75 44.40 38.01 -8.13
C THR A 75 45.21 37.05 -9.01
N ASP A 76 45.34 35.79 -8.61
CA ASP A 76 46.04 34.77 -9.37
C ASP A 76 45.05 34.04 -10.28
N TYR A 77 45.11 34.43 -11.56
CA TYR A 77 44.55 33.66 -12.66
C TYR A 77 45.02 32.19 -12.57
N SER A 78 44.09 31.25 -12.82
CA SER A 78 44.49 29.86 -13.08
C SER A 78 45.45 29.80 -14.28
N GLU A 79 46.19 28.70 -14.46
CA GLU A 79 47.11 28.49 -15.60
C GLU A 79 46.46 28.78 -16.97
N ASP A 80 45.12 28.72 -17.04
CA ASP A 80 44.25 29.01 -18.19
C ASP A 80 43.81 30.48 -18.36
N LYS A 81 44.35 31.44 -17.59
CA LYS A 81 43.93 32.86 -17.60
C LYS A 81 42.45 33.11 -17.27
N ARG A 82 41.77 32.15 -16.65
CA ARG A 82 40.40 32.30 -16.14
C ARG A 82 40.41 32.54 -14.64
N ARG A 83 39.47 33.35 -14.15
CA ARG A 83 39.29 33.57 -12.70
C ARG A 83 38.94 32.23 -12.06
N LYS A 84 39.53 31.92 -10.90
CA LYS A 84 39.26 30.67 -10.17
C LYS A 84 37.77 30.50 -9.84
N SER A 85 37.04 31.61 -9.66
CA SER A 85 35.57 31.63 -9.52
C SER A 85 34.85 31.00 -10.69
N ASP A 86 35.28 31.29 -11.92
CA ASP A 86 34.62 30.81 -13.13
C ASP A 86 34.87 29.31 -13.30
N VAL A 87 36.10 28.86 -13.03
CA VAL A 87 36.47 27.45 -13.02
C VAL A 87 35.66 26.66 -11.98
N TYR A 88 35.45 27.24 -10.79
CA TYR A 88 34.65 26.63 -9.74
C TYR A 88 33.16 26.58 -10.07
N LEU A 89 32.60 27.66 -10.64
CA LEU A 89 31.22 27.68 -11.11
C LEU A 89 30.96 26.67 -12.22
N ASP A 90 31.88 26.53 -13.17
CA ASP A 90 31.76 25.54 -14.25
C ASP A 90 31.83 24.11 -13.69
N ARG A 91 32.67 23.87 -12.68
CA ARG A 91 32.72 22.59 -11.96
C ARG A 91 31.39 22.27 -11.27
N LEU A 92 30.82 23.23 -10.53
CA LEU A 92 29.52 23.08 -9.87
C LEU A 92 28.40 22.80 -10.86
N LYS A 93 28.35 23.51 -12.00
CA LYS A 93 27.38 23.25 -13.06
C LYS A 93 27.51 21.82 -13.61
N GLY A 94 28.73 21.35 -13.86
CA GLY A 94 28.98 19.98 -14.31
C GLY A 94 28.56 18.92 -13.29
N GLU A 95 28.79 19.17 -12.00
CA GLU A 95 28.34 18.27 -10.92
C GLU A 95 26.80 18.22 -10.80
N ASP A 96 26.12 19.35 -10.97
CA ASP A 96 24.65 19.43 -10.97
C ASP A 96 24.02 18.74 -12.20
N GLU A 97 24.63 18.87 -13.38
CA GLU A 97 24.22 18.14 -14.58
C GLU A 97 24.36 16.63 -14.40
N GLN A 98 25.48 16.16 -13.84
CA GLN A 98 25.67 14.75 -13.52
C GLN A 98 24.69 14.25 -12.45
N ARG A 99 24.38 15.08 -11.44
CA ARG A 99 23.37 14.76 -10.43
C ARG A 99 21.99 14.62 -11.08
N ARG A 100 21.59 15.56 -11.93
CA ARG A 100 20.35 15.48 -12.71
C ARG A 100 20.31 14.19 -13.53
N LEU A 101 21.30 13.92 -14.37
CA LEU A 101 21.35 12.70 -15.17
C LEU A 101 21.15 11.41 -14.35
N ARG A 102 21.80 11.31 -13.17
CA ARG A 102 21.62 10.17 -12.26
C ARG A 102 20.19 10.04 -11.73
N VAL A 103 19.54 11.14 -11.38
CA VAL A 103 18.14 11.13 -10.93
C VAL A 103 17.22 10.69 -12.07
N GLY A 104 17.41 11.22 -13.27
CA GLY A 104 16.61 10.85 -14.45
C GLY A 104 16.72 9.37 -14.78
N GLN A 105 17.94 8.81 -14.76
CA GLN A 105 18.17 7.38 -14.96
C GLN A 105 17.48 6.51 -13.90
N ASN A 106 17.48 6.94 -12.65
CA ASN A 106 16.81 6.22 -11.57
C ASN A 106 15.28 6.23 -11.75
N LEU A 107 14.70 7.39 -12.07
CA LEU A 107 13.27 7.51 -12.32
C LEU A 107 12.82 6.64 -13.53
N ASP A 108 13.58 6.67 -14.62
CA ASP A 108 13.31 5.83 -15.79
C ASP A 108 13.41 4.33 -15.47
N ARG A 109 14.40 3.92 -14.67
CA ARG A 109 14.50 2.53 -14.20
C ARG A 109 13.27 2.11 -13.39
N ARG A 110 12.79 2.96 -12.48
CA ARG A 110 11.61 2.67 -11.65
C ARG A 110 10.33 2.55 -12.48
N LEU A 111 10.21 3.32 -13.56
CA LEU A 111 9.12 3.18 -14.53
C LEU A 111 9.22 1.87 -15.31
N LYS A 112 10.43 1.47 -15.71
CA LYS A 112 10.66 0.19 -16.40
C LYS A 112 10.26 -1.01 -15.56
N ASP A 113 10.43 -0.94 -14.24
CA ASP A 113 9.96 -1.98 -13.31
C ASP A 113 8.43 -2.19 -13.35
N VAL A 114 7.65 -1.20 -13.82
CA VAL A 114 6.20 -1.30 -14.06
C VAL A 114 5.84 -1.37 -15.56
N GLY A 115 6.81 -1.61 -16.43
CA GLY A 115 6.62 -1.77 -17.88
C GLY A 115 6.51 -0.46 -18.67
N LEU A 116 6.91 0.67 -18.08
CA LEU A 116 6.84 1.98 -18.71
C LEU A 116 8.23 2.54 -18.98
N VAL A 117 8.34 3.42 -19.98
CA VAL A 117 9.57 4.11 -20.34
C VAL A 117 9.30 5.60 -20.31
N MET A 118 10.12 6.37 -19.60
CA MET A 118 9.86 7.79 -19.32
C MET A 118 9.58 8.61 -20.59
N GLN A 119 10.33 8.35 -21.67
CA GLN A 119 10.25 9.11 -22.92
C GLN A 119 9.22 8.59 -23.92
N GLU A 120 8.92 7.29 -23.88
CA GLU A 120 8.17 6.61 -24.95
C GLU A 120 6.73 6.30 -24.56
N SER A 121 6.44 6.23 -23.26
CA SER A 121 5.09 5.93 -22.77
C SER A 121 4.22 7.18 -22.73
N ASP A 122 3.03 7.13 -23.32
CA ASP A 122 2.06 8.23 -23.28
C ASP A 122 1.68 8.59 -21.83
N GLU A 123 1.61 7.59 -20.97
CA GLU A 123 1.29 7.71 -19.55
C GLU A 123 2.32 8.53 -18.77
N THR A 124 3.57 8.60 -19.24
CA THR A 124 4.68 9.31 -18.59
C THR A 124 4.92 10.70 -19.18
N GLN A 125 4.12 11.12 -20.17
CA GLN A 125 4.33 12.39 -20.88
C GLN A 125 4.32 13.62 -19.96
N ARG A 126 3.47 13.62 -18.93
CA ARG A 126 3.47 14.68 -17.90
C ARG A 126 4.74 14.71 -17.06
N ALA A 127 5.25 13.55 -16.65
CA ALA A 127 6.51 13.44 -15.94
C ALA A 127 7.68 13.90 -16.82
N TRP A 128 7.67 13.52 -18.09
CA TRP A 128 8.68 13.90 -19.08
C TRP A 128 8.70 15.41 -19.36
N ASN A 129 7.54 16.04 -19.47
CA ASN A 129 7.47 17.49 -19.66
C ASN A 129 8.09 18.26 -18.47
N LYS A 130 7.81 17.82 -17.22
CA LYS A 130 8.43 18.42 -16.02
C LYS A 130 9.94 18.21 -15.99
N TRP A 131 10.41 17.04 -16.44
CA TRP A 131 11.83 16.76 -16.61
C TRP A 131 12.50 17.75 -17.58
N LEU A 132 11.90 17.96 -18.75
CA LEU A 132 12.39 18.89 -19.77
C LEU A 132 12.43 20.34 -19.29
N THR A 133 11.48 20.76 -18.45
CA THR A 133 11.48 22.10 -17.84
C THR A 133 12.41 22.23 -16.64
N GLY A 134 13.10 21.16 -16.24
CA GLY A 134 14.04 21.15 -15.13
C GLY A 134 13.40 21.01 -13.74
N ASP A 135 12.10 20.76 -13.68
CA ASP A 135 11.35 20.46 -12.45
C ASP A 135 11.53 18.97 -12.09
N VAL A 136 12.68 18.67 -11.49
CA VAL A 136 13.10 17.31 -11.14
C VAL A 136 12.21 16.74 -10.04
N ASP A 137 11.84 17.56 -9.06
CA ASP A 137 11.02 17.12 -7.93
C ASP A 137 9.59 16.84 -8.38
N GLY A 138 8.99 17.74 -9.16
CA GLY A 138 7.67 17.51 -9.74
C GLY A 138 7.62 16.36 -10.75
N CYS A 139 8.73 16.08 -11.45
CA CYS A 139 8.89 14.87 -12.26
C CYS A 139 8.85 13.62 -11.38
N SER A 140 9.64 13.59 -10.30
CA SER A 140 9.67 12.46 -9.35
C SER A 140 8.30 12.16 -8.75
N GLU A 141 7.55 13.19 -8.33
CA GLU A 141 6.20 13.01 -7.78
C GLU A 141 5.20 12.45 -8.79
N GLU A 142 5.34 12.79 -10.07
CA GLU A 142 4.47 12.27 -11.12
C GLU A 142 4.80 10.81 -11.42
N VAL A 143 6.09 10.46 -11.45
CA VAL A 143 6.56 9.07 -11.58
C VAL A 143 6.04 8.20 -10.43
N ASP A 144 6.12 8.70 -9.19
CA ASP A 144 5.61 7.99 -8.02
C ASP A 144 4.11 7.71 -8.15
N ARG A 145 3.31 8.72 -8.55
CA ARG A 145 1.87 8.57 -8.80
C ARG A 145 1.56 7.53 -9.88
N ILE A 146 2.30 7.52 -10.98
CA ILE A 146 2.11 6.55 -12.07
C ILE A 146 2.41 5.13 -11.57
N ILE A 147 3.52 4.93 -10.84
CA ILE A 147 3.91 3.63 -10.30
C ILE A 147 2.87 3.14 -9.27
N GLU A 148 2.39 4.01 -8.39
CA GLU A 148 1.33 3.67 -7.44
C GLU A 148 0.02 3.29 -8.14
N GLY A 149 -0.37 4.03 -9.18
CA GLY A 149 -1.52 3.71 -10.03
C GLY A 149 -1.41 2.33 -10.67
N LYS A 150 -0.29 2.02 -11.33
CA LYS A 150 -0.04 0.71 -11.95
C LYS A 150 -0.02 -0.43 -10.92
N LYS A 151 0.53 -0.21 -9.74
CA LYS A 151 0.51 -1.20 -8.65
C LYS A 151 -0.92 -1.46 -8.16
N ALA A 152 -1.75 -0.42 -8.05
CA ALA A 152 -3.15 -0.54 -7.64
C ALA A 152 -4.01 -1.24 -8.70
N GLU A 153 -3.76 -0.99 -9.99
CA GLU A 153 -4.39 -1.73 -11.08
C GLU A 153 -4.00 -3.22 -11.06
N ALA A 154 -2.72 -3.51 -10.84
CA ALA A 154 -2.21 -4.87 -10.73
C ALA A 154 -2.71 -5.63 -9.48
N SER A 155 -3.05 -4.92 -8.38
CA SER A 155 -3.67 -5.55 -7.22
C SER A 155 -5.14 -5.87 -7.45
N LYS A 156 -5.88 -4.96 -8.10
CA LYS A 156 -7.30 -5.20 -8.44
C LYS A 156 -7.47 -6.37 -9.41
N SER A 157 -6.61 -6.48 -10.42
CA SER A 157 -6.67 -7.60 -11.37
C SER A 157 -6.40 -8.97 -10.71
N LYS A 158 -5.49 -9.02 -9.72
CA LYS A 158 -5.22 -10.24 -8.94
C LYS A 158 -6.35 -10.65 -8.00
N GLU A 159 -7.11 -9.70 -7.46
CA GLU A 159 -8.28 -10.00 -6.63
C GLU A 159 -9.42 -10.59 -7.47
N THR A 160 -9.63 -10.08 -8.69
CA THR A 160 -10.61 -10.66 -9.63
C THR A 160 -10.22 -12.06 -10.09
N GLU A 161 -8.95 -12.31 -10.43
CA GLU A 161 -8.50 -13.65 -10.82
C GLU A 161 -8.62 -14.68 -9.69
N LYS A 162 -8.36 -14.30 -8.43
CA LYS A 162 -8.54 -15.21 -7.29
C LYS A 162 -9.99 -15.60 -7.06
N SER A 163 -10.92 -14.64 -7.16
CA SER A 163 -12.35 -14.86 -7.02
C SER A 163 -12.89 -15.84 -8.08
N ASP A 164 -12.43 -15.71 -9.33
CA ASP A 164 -12.86 -16.60 -10.42
C ASP A 164 -12.25 -18.01 -10.31
N VAL A 165 -10.99 -18.12 -9.86
CA VAL A 165 -10.35 -19.42 -9.60
C VAL A 165 -11.00 -20.13 -8.41
N GLU A 166 -11.32 -19.42 -7.32
CA GLU A 166 -12.01 -19.99 -6.16
C GLU A 166 -13.39 -20.54 -6.55
N LYS A 167 -14.17 -19.81 -7.36
CA LYS A 167 -15.46 -20.29 -7.88
C LYS A 167 -15.31 -21.54 -8.77
N GLN A 168 -14.32 -21.57 -9.66
CA GLN A 168 -14.07 -22.75 -10.50
C GLN A 168 -13.62 -23.98 -9.69
N VAL A 169 -12.85 -23.76 -8.62
CA VAL A 169 -12.43 -24.83 -7.71
C VAL A 169 -13.64 -25.33 -6.90
N GLU A 170 -14.48 -24.45 -6.37
CA GLU A 170 -15.71 -24.84 -5.67
C GLU A 170 -16.67 -25.62 -6.57
N GLU A 171 -16.83 -25.22 -7.83
CA GLU A 171 -17.70 -25.91 -8.79
C GLU A 171 -17.14 -27.28 -9.21
N ARG A 172 -15.81 -27.41 -9.41
CA ARG A 172 -15.17 -28.71 -9.64
C ARG A 172 -15.27 -29.64 -8.43
N VAL A 173 -15.14 -29.11 -7.22
CA VAL A 173 -15.30 -29.88 -5.98
C VAL A 173 -16.74 -30.35 -5.85
N ARG A 174 -17.72 -29.49 -6.16
CA ARG A 174 -19.14 -29.83 -6.17
C ARG A 174 -19.47 -30.94 -7.19
N GLN A 175 -18.95 -30.85 -8.42
CA GLN A 175 -19.13 -31.88 -9.44
C GLN A 175 -18.52 -33.23 -9.01
N LYS A 176 -17.31 -33.22 -8.44
CA LYS A 176 -16.67 -34.45 -7.93
C LYS A 176 -17.42 -35.06 -6.74
N MET A 177 -18.01 -34.25 -5.87
CA MET A 177 -18.85 -34.71 -4.77
C MET A 177 -20.16 -35.33 -5.29
N GLN A 178 -20.74 -34.79 -6.37
CA GLN A 178 -21.93 -35.33 -7.03
C GLN A 178 -21.63 -36.68 -7.71
N GLU A 179 -20.52 -36.78 -8.46
CA GLU A 179 -20.10 -38.01 -9.14
C GLU A 179 -19.84 -39.16 -8.16
N LYS A 180 -19.37 -38.86 -6.95
CA LYS A 180 -19.09 -39.85 -5.90
C LYS A 180 -20.32 -40.23 -5.06
N GLY A 181 -21.50 -39.67 -5.32
CA GLY A 181 -22.72 -39.97 -4.56
C GLY A 181 -22.65 -39.53 -3.09
N LEU A 182 -21.82 -38.53 -2.76
CA LEU A 182 -21.62 -38.01 -1.41
C LEU A 182 -22.53 -36.80 -1.08
N LEU A 183 -23.36 -36.39 -2.03
CA LEU A 183 -24.30 -35.27 -1.91
C LEU A 183 -25.73 -35.81 -1.80
N ASP A 184 -26.47 -35.35 -0.80
CA ASP A 184 -27.88 -35.69 -0.62
C ASP A 184 -28.70 -35.04 -1.74
N THR A 185 -29.47 -35.85 -2.47
CA THR A 185 -30.11 -35.43 -3.72
C THR A 185 -31.23 -34.41 -3.53
N ASP A 186 -31.75 -34.27 -2.31
CA ASP A 186 -32.86 -33.37 -1.99
C ASP A 186 -32.44 -32.00 -1.45
N THR A 187 -31.17 -31.82 -1.01
CA THR A 187 -30.71 -30.56 -0.38
C THR A 187 -29.39 -30.01 -0.92
N GLY A 188 -28.62 -30.79 -1.69
CA GLY A 188 -27.32 -30.34 -2.21
C GLY A 188 -26.25 -30.14 -1.12
N GLY A 189 -26.47 -30.71 0.07
CA GLY A 189 -25.49 -30.79 1.17
C GLY A 189 -24.85 -32.18 1.27
N PRO A 190 -23.62 -32.30 1.80
CA PRO A 190 -22.95 -33.58 1.97
C PRO A 190 -23.72 -34.48 2.95
N GLN A 191 -23.94 -35.75 2.58
CA GLN A 191 -24.68 -36.72 3.37
C GLN A 191 -23.95 -37.01 4.70
N GLY A 192 -24.63 -36.74 5.82
CA GLY A 192 -24.16 -37.07 7.17
C GLY A 192 -23.49 -35.94 7.98
N ALA A 193 -23.45 -34.70 7.49
CA ALA A 193 -22.74 -33.62 8.17
C ALA A 193 -23.64 -32.79 9.11
N GLY A 194 -23.84 -33.28 10.33
CA GLY A 194 -24.27 -32.45 11.47
C GLY A 194 -23.10 -31.68 12.12
N GLY A 195 -22.06 -31.30 11.37
CA GLY A 195 -20.83 -30.75 11.94
C GLY A 195 -20.18 -29.66 11.10
N LYS A 196 -19.74 -28.59 11.79
CA LYS A 196 -19.06 -27.42 11.24
C LYS A 196 -17.82 -27.82 10.42
N VAL A 197 -17.65 -27.21 9.25
CA VAL A 197 -16.46 -27.34 8.41
C VAL A 197 -15.35 -26.45 9.00
N PHE A 198 -14.12 -26.97 9.07
CA PHE A 198 -12.94 -26.25 9.55
C PHE A 198 -11.96 -26.02 8.40
N THR A 199 -11.14 -24.98 8.50
CA THR A 199 -9.95 -24.81 7.65
C THR A 199 -8.69 -25.23 8.39
N THR A 200 -7.64 -25.63 7.67
CA THR A 200 -6.34 -25.96 8.27
C THR A 200 -5.78 -24.80 9.12
N LYS A 201 -5.97 -23.56 8.67
CA LYS A 201 -5.58 -22.33 9.39
C LYS A 201 -6.38 -22.10 10.67
N GLU A 202 -7.64 -22.51 10.72
CA GLU A 202 -8.44 -22.43 11.94
C GLU A 202 -7.98 -23.47 12.95
N ILE A 203 -7.65 -24.69 12.51
CA ILE A 203 -7.15 -25.75 13.38
C ILE A 203 -5.80 -25.37 13.99
N ASP A 204 -4.91 -24.76 13.21
CA ASP A 204 -3.59 -24.31 13.66
C ASP A 204 -3.68 -23.19 14.73
N LYS A 205 -4.75 -22.39 14.69
CA LYS A 205 -5.02 -21.31 15.65
C LYS A 205 -5.81 -21.76 16.89
N MET A 206 -6.34 -22.99 16.90
CA MET A 206 -7.11 -23.47 18.04
C MET A 206 -6.21 -23.75 19.24
N GLY A 207 -6.64 -23.28 20.41
CA GLY A 207 -6.03 -23.67 21.67
C GLY A 207 -6.27 -25.16 21.96
N ILE A 208 -5.40 -25.79 22.76
CA ILE A 208 -5.47 -27.22 23.13
C ILE A 208 -6.85 -27.63 23.68
N LYS A 209 -7.53 -26.74 24.41
CA LYS A 209 -8.87 -27.00 24.95
C LYS A 209 -9.92 -27.09 23.83
N GLU A 210 -9.95 -26.10 22.93
CA GLU A 210 -10.88 -26.04 21.81
C GLU A 210 -10.64 -27.18 20.79
N TYR A 211 -9.38 -27.52 20.56
CA TYR A 211 -9.00 -28.65 19.71
C TYR A 211 -9.55 -29.97 20.25
N ARG A 212 -9.46 -30.22 21.57
CA ARG A 212 -9.98 -31.46 22.19
C ARG A 212 -11.50 -31.53 22.23
N GLU A 213 -12.19 -30.38 22.32
CA GLU A 213 -13.65 -30.33 22.24
C GLU A 213 -14.15 -30.66 20.84
N LYS A 214 -13.44 -30.21 19.80
CA LYS A 214 -13.81 -30.43 18.39
C LYS A 214 -13.29 -31.76 17.83
N PHE A 215 -12.17 -32.26 18.35
CA PHE A 215 -11.53 -33.52 17.95
C PHE A 215 -11.17 -34.36 19.19
N PRO A 216 -12.16 -34.97 19.87
CA PRO A 216 -11.95 -35.72 21.11
C PRO A 216 -11.06 -36.96 20.94
N GLY A 217 -11.08 -37.60 19.77
CA GLY A 217 -10.16 -38.67 19.38
C GLY A 217 -8.78 -38.18 18.90
N GLY A 218 -8.52 -36.88 18.97
CA GLY A 218 -7.25 -36.26 18.58
C GLY A 218 -6.98 -36.37 17.08
N TYR A 219 -5.75 -36.74 16.73
CA TYR A 219 -5.29 -36.76 15.33
C TYR A 219 -6.10 -37.72 14.43
N GLY A 220 -6.65 -38.81 14.99
CA GLY A 220 -7.49 -39.74 14.24
C GLY A 220 -8.78 -39.10 13.71
N ASP A 221 -9.40 -38.24 14.51
CA ASP A 221 -10.63 -37.52 14.13
C ASP A 221 -10.34 -36.43 13.08
N VAL A 222 -9.18 -35.78 13.18
CA VAL A 222 -8.70 -34.81 12.19
C VAL A 222 -8.48 -35.48 10.84
N LEU A 223 -7.80 -36.64 10.81
CA LEU A 223 -7.59 -37.39 9.57
C LEU A 223 -8.91 -37.85 8.94
N LYS A 224 -9.85 -38.33 9.77
CA LYS A 224 -11.19 -38.71 9.29
C LYS A 224 -11.96 -37.51 8.75
N ALA A 225 -11.87 -36.36 9.42
CA ALA A 225 -12.48 -35.12 8.96
C ALA A 225 -11.85 -34.58 7.66
N ILE A 226 -10.55 -34.77 7.44
CA ILE A 226 -9.89 -34.48 6.15
C ILE A 226 -10.44 -35.41 5.06
N GLN A 227 -10.54 -36.71 5.33
CA GLN A 227 -11.07 -37.71 4.38
C GLN A 227 -12.54 -37.47 4.03
N GLU A 228 -13.33 -37.01 5.00
CA GLU A 228 -14.74 -36.63 4.84
C GLU A 228 -14.91 -35.22 4.23
N GLY A 229 -13.83 -34.50 3.94
CA GLY A 229 -13.88 -33.15 3.35
C GLY A 229 -14.39 -32.06 4.32
N ARG A 230 -14.42 -32.33 5.63
CA ARG A 230 -14.78 -31.38 6.69
C ARG A 230 -13.62 -30.45 7.06
N ILE A 231 -12.41 -30.72 6.59
CA ILE A 231 -11.25 -29.85 6.74
C ILE A 231 -10.77 -29.41 5.36
N LYS A 232 -10.89 -28.12 5.07
CA LYS A 232 -10.39 -27.50 3.83
C LYS A 232 -8.98 -26.95 4.04
N GLU A 233 -8.10 -27.14 3.05
CA GLU A 233 -6.74 -26.59 3.07
C GLU A 233 -6.72 -25.07 2.94
#